data_AF-A0A7J4TK94-F1
#
_entry.id   AF-A0A7J4TK94-F1
#
_cell.length_a   1.000
_cell.length_b   1.000
_cell.length_c   1.000
_cell.angle_alpha   90.00
_cell.angle_beta   90.00
_cell.angle_gamma   90.00
#
_symmetry.space_group_name_H-M   'P 1'
#
loop_
_entity.id
_entity.type
_entity.pdbx_description
1 polymer ?
#
loop_
_entity_poly.entity_id
_entity_poly.type
_entity_poly.pdbx_seq_one_letter_code
_entity_poly.pdbx_strand_id
1 'polypeptide(L)'
;AAFRFSEILEQISMIGWGKYIVWYIVMMIVAMIGGVIAGLLNIIPIIGTVIAILVIYPYLYMFSARSLALLFGSSVEMESVE
;
A
#
# COMPACT_ATOMS: atom_id res chain seq x y z
N ALA A 1 -15.65 20.64 12.84
CA ALA A 1 -15.10 19.30 12.55
C ALA A 1 -13.85 19.50 11.69
N ALA A 2 -12.68 19.02 12.13
CA ALA A 2 -11.38 19.36 11.53
C ALA A 2 -10.94 18.43 10.38
N PHE A 3 -11.75 17.43 10.03
CA PHE A 3 -11.49 16.51 8.92
C PHE A 3 -12.43 16.82 7.77
N ARG A 4 -11.85 17.21 6.62
CA ARG A 4 -12.56 17.48 5.36
C ARG A 4 -12.78 16.17 4.59
N PHE A 5 -13.56 15.25 5.17
CA PHE A 5 -13.82 13.93 4.57
C PHE A 5 -14.41 14.01 3.16
N SER A 6 -15.22 15.03 2.88
CA SER A 6 -15.77 15.29 1.56
C SER A 6 -14.68 15.40 0.50
N GLU A 7 -13.61 16.16 0.76
CA GLU A 7 -12.51 16.33 -0.20
C GLU A 7 -11.66 15.09 -0.36
N ILE A 8 -11.48 14.32 0.70
CA ILE A 8 -10.74 13.05 0.62
C ILE A 8 -11.50 12.08 -0.30
N LEU A 9 -12.82 11.97 -0.13
CA LEU A 9 -13.66 11.13 -0.96
C LEU A 9 -13.73 11.63 -2.41
N GLU A 10 -13.75 12.95 -2.60
CA GLU A 10 -13.65 13.58 -3.92
C GLU A 10 -12.32 13.23 -4.61
N GLN A 11 -11.19 13.37 -3.91
CA GLN A 11 -9.89 12.96 -4.46
C GLN A 11 -9.83 11.48 -4.84
N ILE A 12 -10.37 10.59 -3.99
CA ILE A 12 -10.43 9.14 -4.31
C ILE A 12 -11.35 8.89 -5.52
N SER A 13 -12.43 9.66 -5.65
CA SER A 13 -13.34 9.55 -6.79
C SER A 13 -12.68 9.93 -8.11
N MET A 14 -11.77 10.92 -8.11
CA MET A 14 -10.98 11.32 -9.30
C MET A 14 -10.06 10.19 -9.78
N ILE A 15 -9.49 9.39 -8.87
CA ILE A 15 -8.68 8.20 -9.21
C ILE A 15 -9.54 7.10 -9.84
N GLY A 16 -10.81 7.03 -9.40
CA GLY A 16 -11.74 5.95 -9.69
C GLY A 16 -11.78 4.90 -8.59
N TRP A 17 -12.93 4.81 -7.91
CA TRP A 17 -13.19 3.85 -6.82
C TRP A 17 -12.87 2.40 -7.18
N GLY A 18 -13.18 1.98 -8.42
CA GLY A 18 -12.88 0.62 -8.88
C GLY A 18 -11.38 0.31 -8.87
N LYS A 19 -10.55 1.22 -9.40
CA LYS A 19 -9.08 1.06 -9.43
C LYS A 19 -8.51 1.07 -8.00
N TYR A 20 -9.01 1.95 -7.15
CA TYR A 20 -8.61 2.05 -5.75
C TYR A 20 -8.92 0.78 -4.95
N ILE A 21 -10.13 0.22 -5.10
CA ILE A 21 -10.52 -1.03 -4.43
C ILE A 21 -9.66 -2.19 -4.92
N VAL A 22 -9.42 -2.30 -6.23
CA VAL A 22 -8.54 -3.34 -6.78
C VAL A 22 -7.12 -3.21 -6.22
N TRP A 23 -6.57 -2.00 -6.15
CA TRP A 23 -5.26 -1.76 -5.53
C TRP A 23 -5.25 -2.23 -4.07
N TYR A 24 -6.28 -1.93 -3.27
CA TYR A 24 -6.39 -2.39 -1.89
C TYR A 24 -6.38 -3.91 -1.77
N ILE A 25 -7.12 -4.61 -2.63
CA ILE A 25 -7.16 -6.07 -2.66
C ILE A 25 -5.76 -6.64 -2.96
N VAL A 26 -5.07 -6.07 -3.96
CA VAL A 26 -3.70 -6.48 -4.31
C VAL A 26 -2.75 -6.25 -3.14
N MET A 27 -2.83 -5.09 -2.47
CA MET A 27 -1.99 -4.79 -1.31
C MET A 27 -2.26 -5.73 -0.14
N MET A 28 -3.51 -6.13 0.09
CA MET A 28 -3.86 -7.14 1.11
C MET A 28 -3.18 -8.47 0.83
N ILE A 29 -3.17 -8.93 -0.43
CA ILE A 29 -2.50 -10.18 -0.82
C ILE A 29 -0.98 -10.06 -0.60
N VAL A 30 -0.36 -8.96 -1.01
CA VAL A 30 1.08 -8.71 -0.81
C VAL A 30 1.43 -8.69 0.68
N ALA A 31 0.61 -8.02 1.50
CA ALA A 31 0.80 -7.98 2.95
C ALA A 31 0.64 -9.36 3.59
N MET A 32 -0.32 -10.19 3.14
CA MET A 32 -0.47 -11.57 3.59
C MET A 32 0.78 -12.40 3.28
N ILE A 33 1.29 -12.32 2.05
CA ILE A 33 2.53 -13.03 1.65
C ILE A 33 3.71 -12.57 2.51
N GLY A 34 3.88 -11.26 2.66
CA GLY A 34 4.92 -10.68 3.51
C GLY A 34 4.82 -11.11 4.97
N GLY A 35 3.60 -11.19 5.50
CA GLY A 35 3.31 -11.68 6.86
C GLY A 35 3.65 -13.15 7.04
N VAL A 36 3.36 -14.01 6.05
CA VAL A 36 3.76 -15.42 6.07
C VAL A 36 5.29 -15.55 6.10
N ILE A 37 6.00 -14.80 5.24
CA ILE A 37 7.47 -14.82 5.20
C ILE A 37 8.05 -14.34 6.54
N ALA A 38 7.53 -13.24 7.09
CA ALA A 38 7.94 -12.76 8.41
C ALA A 38 7.66 -13.78 9.52
N GLY A 39 6.51 -14.46 9.47
CA GLY A 39 6.16 -15.53 10.41
C GLY A 39 7.14 -16.70 10.37
N LEU A 40 7.54 -17.13 9.17
CA LEU A 40 8.55 -18.18 9.00
C LEU A 40 9.92 -17.76 9.52
N LEU A 41 10.32 -16.50 9.33
CA LEU A 41 11.59 -16.00 9.89
C LEU A 41 11.60 -16.03 11.42
N ASN A 42 10.49 -15.70 12.07
CA ASN A 42 10.40 -15.70 13.53
C ASN A 42 10.55 -17.09 14.18
N ILE A 43 10.60 -18.18 13.39
CA ILE A 43 11.01 -19.51 13.88
C ILE A 43 12.45 -19.47 14.42
N ILE A 44 13.32 -18.61 13.85
CA ILE A 44 14.66 -18.35 14.36
C ILE A 44 14.58 -17.14 15.31
N PRO A 45 14.63 -17.35 16.64
CA PRO A 45 14.51 -16.25 17.59
C PRO A 45 15.65 -15.23 17.42
N ILE A 46 15.33 -13.96 17.68
CA ILE A 46 16.22 -12.79 17.57
C ILE A 46 16.62 -12.47 16.12
N ILE A 47 17.35 -13.35 15.43
CA ILE A 47 17.86 -13.08 14.08
C ILE A 47 16.72 -12.93 13.08
N GLY A 48 15.75 -13.85 13.11
CA GLY A 48 14.60 -13.80 12.23
C GLY A 48 13.73 -12.57 12.46
N THR A 49 13.51 -12.20 13.72
CA THR A 49 12.78 -10.99 14.11
C THR A 49 13.49 -9.72 13.64
N VAL A 50 14.82 -9.64 13.79
CA VAL A 50 15.62 -8.50 13.32
C VAL A 50 15.52 -8.36 11.81
N ILE A 51 15.63 -9.45 11.05
CA ILE A 51 15.47 -9.41 9.59
C ILE A 51 14.04 -8.98 9.20
N ALA A 52 13.02 -9.51 9.87
CA ALA A 52 11.63 -9.13 9.59
C ALA A 52 11.39 -7.63 9.83
N ILE A 53 11.91 -7.08 10.94
CA ILE A 53 11.74 -5.67 11.31
C ILE A 53 12.57 -4.73 10.44
N LEU A 54 13.81 -5.09 10.12
CA LEU A 54 14.72 -4.18 9.40
C LEU A 54 14.63 -4.32 7.87
N VAL A 55 14.10 -5.43 7.36
CA VAL A 55 14.07 -5.69 5.92
C VAL A 55 12.64 -5.84 5.43
N ILE A 56 11.88 -6.80 5.95
CA ILE A 56 10.56 -7.15 5.38
C ILE A 56 9.56 -6.00 5.54
N TYR A 57 9.31 -5.53 6.77
CA TYR A 57 8.31 -4.49 6.98
C TYR A 57 8.65 -3.17 6.29
N PRO A 58 9.90 -2.66 6.35
CA PRO A 58 10.27 -1.44 5.64
C PRO A 58 10.09 -1.57 4.12
N TYR A 59 10.47 -2.71 3.53
CA TYR A 59 10.26 -2.93 2.10
C TYR A 59 8.78 -2.96 1.73
N LEU A 60 7.94 -3.66 2.51
CA LEU A 60 6.50 -3.69 2.27
C LEU A 60 5.89 -2.29 2.36
N TYR A 61 6.32 -1.50 3.34
CA TYR A 61 5.82 -0.13 3.53
C TYR A 61 6.27 0.82 2.40
N MET A 62 7.53 0.73 1.97
CA MET A 62 8.03 1.49 0.82
C MET A 62 7.32 1.09 -0.46
N PHE A 63 7.08 -0.21 -0.67
CA PHE A 63 6.34 -0.72 -1.81
C PHE A 63 4.89 -0.23 -1.82
N SER A 64 4.18 -0.29 -0.69
CA SER A 64 2.82 0.22 -0.59
C SER A 64 2.76 1.73 -0.85
N ALA A 65 3.66 2.51 -0.25
CA ALA A 65 3.70 3.96 -0.46
C ALA A 65 3.98 4.31 -1.93
N ARG A 66 4.95 3.65 -2.56
CA ARG A 66 5.30 3.87 -3.97
C ARG A 66 4.15 3.47 -4.90
N SER A 67 3.53 2.31 -4.67
CA SER A 67 2.43 1.84 -5.51
C SER A 67 1.20 2.76 -5.41
N LEU A 68 0.91 3.29 -4.22
CA LEU A 68 -0.14 4.28 -4.02
C LEU A 68 0.18 5.58 -4.77
N ALA A 69 1.41 6.09 -4.66
CA ALA A 69 1.83 7.28 -5.37
C ALA A 69 1.71 7.13 -6.89
N LEU A 70 2.04 5.95 -7.44
CA LEU A 70 1.86 5.65 -8.87
C LEU A 70 0.39 5.55 -9.28
N LEU A 71 -0.47 4.96 -8.43
CA LEU A 71 -1.91 4.92 -8.68
C LEU A 71 -2.49 6.33 -8.78
N PHE A 72 -2.15 7.21 -7.84
CA PHE A 72 -2.56 8.61 -7.86
C PHE A 72 -1.94 9.39 -9.03
N GLY A 73 -0.64 9.20 -9.30
CA GLY A 73 0.05 9.90 -10.38
C GLY A 73 -0.53 9.55 -11.75
N SER A 74 -0.79 8.27 -12.00
CA SER A 74 -1.38 7.82 -13.28
C SER A 74 -2.82 8.32 -13.48
N SER A 75 -3.61 8.52 -12.41
CA SER A 75 -4.93 9.13 -12.54
C SER A 75 -4.89 10.62 -12.90
N VAL A 76 -3.93 11.38 -12.35
CA VAL A 76 -3.77 12.81 -12.68
C VAL A 76 -3.31 12.98 -14.14
N GLU A 77 -2.43 12.10 -14.61
CA GLU A 77 -1.95 12.14 -16.00
C GLU A 77 -3.08 11.83 -17.00
N MET A 78 -3.97 10.89 -16.69
CA MET A 78 -5.15 10.59 -17.53
C MET A 78 -6.12 11.79 -17.64
N GLU A 79 -6.32 12.58 -16.59
CA GLU A 79 -7.16 13.79 -16.61
C GLU A 79 -6.59 14.89 -17.52
N SER A 80 -5.27 14.94 -17.71
CA SER A 80 -4.61 15.95 -18.57
C SER A 80 -4.63 15.63 -20.08
N VAL A 81 -5.06 14.43 -20.45
CA VAL A 81 -5.06 13.93 -21.85
C VAL A 81 -6.47 13.92 -22.45
N GLU A 82 -7.53 14.07 -21.64
CA GLU A 82 -8.92 14.31 -22.08
C GLU A 82 -9.26 15.81 -22.17
#